data_AF-A0A950QTN6-F1
#
_entry.id   AF-A0A950QTN6-F1
#
_cell.length_a   1.000
_cell.length_b   1.000
_cell.length_c   1.000
_cell.angle_alpha   90.00
_cell.angle_beta   90.00
_cell.angle_gamma   90.00
#
_symmetry.space_group_name_H-M   'P 1'
#
loop_
_entity.id
_entity.type
_entity.pdbx_description
1 polymer ?
#
loop_
_entity_poly.entity_id
_entity_poly.type
_entity_poly.pdbx_seq_one_letter_code
_entity_poly.pdbx_strand_id
1 'polypeptide(L)'
;MNANNLVQCLIYVVGLFAVTKPVGSFMAQVYEGRLQVWIRWLSPIERAIYRAWGVDPNEEMTWKTYAWAVLWSGAISFVLFYLIQRIQHHLP
;
A
#
# COMPACT_ATOMS: atom_id res chain seq x y z
N MET A 1 -11.48 27.73 -22.14
CA MET A 1 -10.47 26.68 -21.89
C MET A 1 -9.19 27.09 -22.61
N ASN A 2 -8.11 27.38 -21.87
CA ASN A 2 -6.84 27.79 -22.47
C ASN A 2 -6.16 26.57 -23.12
N ALA A 3 -5.58 26.75 -24.31
CA ALA A 3 -4.89 25.68 -25.04
C ALA A 3 -3.80 24.98 -24.20
N ASN A 4 -3.15 25.72 -23.30
CA ASN A 4 -2.19 25.18 -22.33
C ASN A 4 -2.80 24.12 -21.40
N ASN A 5 -4.01 24.34 -20.88
CA ASN A 5 -4.66 23.37 -19.98
C ASN A 5 -5.01 22.09 -20.73
N LEU A 6 -5.39 22.21 -22.01
CA LEU A 6 -5.72 21.06 -22.86
C LEU A 6 -4.47 20.21 -23.12
N VAL A 7 -3.33 20.84 -23.42
CA VAL A 7 -2.04 20.15 -23.58
C VAL A 7 -1.59 19.47 -22.28
N GLN A 8 -1.69 20.14 -21.13
CA GLN A 8 -1.34 19.56 -19.84
C GLN A 8 -2.19 18.32 -19.50
N CYS A 9 -3.51 18.39 -19.71
CA CYS A 9 -4.40 17.24 -19.52
C CYS A 9 -3.99 16.07 -20.42
N LEU A 10 -3.65 16.34 -21.68
CA LEU A 10 -3.28 15.30 -22.65
C LEU A 10 -1.96 14.61 -22.25
N ILE A 11 -0.96 15.40 -21.86
CA ILE A 11 0.31 14.86 -21.33
C ILE A 11 0.06 14.02 -20.07
N TYR A 12 -0.76 14.51 -19.13
CA TYR A 12 -1.08 13.78 -17.91
C TYR A 12 -1.75 12.43 -18.21
N VAL A 13 -2.75 12.41 -19.10
CA VAL A 13 -3.47 11.18 -19.46
C VAL A 13 -2.54 10.18 -20.13
N VAL A 14 -1.69 10.63 -21.05
CA VAL A 14 -0.71 9.76 -21.71
C VAL A 14 0.29 9.21 -20.70
N GLY A 15 0.82 10.05 -19.81
CA GLY A 15 1.73 9.61 -18.74
C GLY A 15 1.06 8.62 -17.79
N LEU A 16 -0.19 8.87 -17.41
CA LEU A 16 -0.98 7.97 -16.56
C LEU A 16 -1.08 6.58 -17.20
N PHE A 17 -1.52 6.50 -18.47
CA PHE A 17 -1.62 5.22 -19.17
C PHE A 17 -0.27 4.51 -19.34
N ALA A 18 0.80 5.26 -19.57
CA ALA A 18 2.15 4.71 -19.66
C ALA A 18 2.58 4.04 -18.35
N VAL A 19 2.18 4.59 -17.20
CA VAL A 19 2.50 4.05 -15.86
C VAL A 19 1.50 2.97 -15.42
N THR A 20 0.24 3.02 -15.86
CA THR A 20 -0.78 2.02 -15.50
C THR A 20 -0.35 0.60 -15.83
N LYS A 21 0.22 0.36 -17.02
CA LYS A 21 0.63 -0.99 -17.44
C LYS A 21 1.75 -1.59 -16.57
N PRO A 22 2.91 -0.92 -16.35
CA PRO A 22 3.97 -1.48 -15.51
C PRO A 22 3.52 -1.65 -14.05
N VAL A 23 2.80 -0.67 -13.48
CA VAL A 23 2.32 -0.75 -12.09
C VAL A 23 1.28 -1.86 -11.93
N GLY A 24 0.32 -1.97 -12.85
CA GLY A 24 -0.69 -3.03 -12.82
C GLY A 24 -0.09 -4.42 -12.98
N SER A 25 0.89 -4.59 -13.89
CA SER A 25 1.60 -5.86 -14.05
C SER A 25 2.42 -6.21 -12.81
N PHE A 26 3.04 -5.23 -12.17
CA PHE A 26 3.74 -5.41 -10.91
C PHE A 26 2.80 -5.88 -9.80
N MET A 27 1.66 -5.20 -9.60
CA MET A 27 0.66 -5.59 -8.61
C MET A 27 0.14 -7.01 -8.85
N ALA A 28 -0.17 -7.37 -10.09
CA ALA A 28 -0.63 -8.71 -10.44
C ALA A 28 0.40 -9.78 -10.03
N GLN A 29 1.68 -9.57 -10.34
CA GLN A 29 2.75 -10.51 -9.97
C GLN A 29 2.90 -10.65 -8.45
N VAL A 30 2.77 -9.54 -7.70
CA VAL A 30 2.81 -9.57 -6.23
C VAL A 30 1.63 -10.34 -5.64
N TYR A 31 0.41 -10.09 -6.13
CA TYR A 31 -0.79 -10.80 -5.65
C TYR A 31 -0.76 -12.29 -5.97
N GLU A 32 -0.13 -12.70 -7.07
CA GLU A 32 0.07 -14.11 -7.44
C GLU A 32 1.22 -14.78 -6.66
N GLY A 33 1.89 -14.08 -5.73
CA GLY A 33 3.04 -14.60 -5.00
C GLY A 33 4.33 -14.73 -5.84
N ARG A 34 4.31 -14.22 -7.08
CA ARG A 34 5.47 -14.19 -7.99
C ARG A 34 6.31 -12.95 -7.70
N LEU A 35 7.07 -12.99 -6.61
CA LEU A 35 8.08 -11.96 -6.32
C LEU A 35 9.11 -11.88 -7.46
N GLN A 36 9.22 -10.70 -8.07
CA GLN A 36 10.19 -10.43 -9.12
C GLN A 36 11.62 -10.70 -8.61
N VAL A 37 12.49 -11.20 -9.49
CA VAL A 37 13.90 -11.52 -9.16
C VAL A 37 14.61 -10.34 -8.50
N TRP A 38 14.31 -9.12 -8.94
CA TRP A 38 14.85 -7.87 -8.40
C TRP A 38 14.34 -7.46 -7.02
N ILE A 39 13.31 -8.10 -6.47
CA ILE A 39 12.77 -7.87 -5.12
C ILE A 39 13.02 -9.08 -4.21
N ARG A 40 13.53 -10.18 -4.77
CA ARG A 40 13.80 -11.42 -4.04
C ARG A 40 14.79 -11.26 -2.88
N TRP A 41 15.69 -10.28 -2.96
CA TRP A 41 16.60 -9.90 -1.87
C TRP A 41 15.88 -9.29 -0.65
N LEU A 42 14.64 -8.82 -0.80
CA LEU A 42 13.79 -8.32 0.28
C LEU A 42 13.01 -9.43 1.00
N SER A 43 12.91 -10.63 0.41
CA SER A 43 12.26 -11.80 1.01
C SER A 43 12.76 -12.17 2.43
N PRO A 44 14.07 -12.11 2.76
CA PRO A 44 14.51 -12.35 4.14
C PRO A 44 14.00 -11.28 5.13
N ILE A 45 13.86 -10.02 4.69
CA ILE A 45 13.34 -8.93 5.52
C ILE A 45 11.86 -9.15 5.77
N GLU A 46 11.10 -9.50 4.74
CA GLU A 46 9.68 -9.83 4.85
C GLU A 46 9.45 -10.98 5.85
N ARG A 47 10.24 -12.06 5.76
CA ARG A 47 10.18 -13.18 6.72
C ARG A 47 10.56 -12.76 8.14
N ALA A 48 11.52 -11.85 8.30
CA ALA A 48 11.91 -11.34 9.61
C ALA A 48 10.78 -10.51 10.25
N ILE A 49 10.11 -9.67 9.45
CA ILE A 49 8.95 -8.89 9.89
C ILE A 49 7.79 -9.82 10.26
N TYR A 50 7.43 -10.77 9.39
CA TYR A 50 6.37 -11.75 9.69
C TYR A 50 6.65 -12.52 10.98
N ARG A 51 7.90 -12.96 11.19
CA ARG A 51 8.30 -13.61 12.45
C ARG A 51 8.20 -12.68 13.66
N ALA A 52 8.66 -11.43 13.54
CA ALA A 52 8.61 -10.48 14.64
C ALA A 52 7.18 -10.10 15.04
N TRP A 53 6.25 -10.10 14.08
CA TRP A 53 4.84 -9.77 14.28
C TRP A 53 3.95 -11.00 14.48
N GLY A 54 4.52 -12.21 14.44
CA GLY A 54 3.79 -13.47 14.60
C GLY A 54 2.78 -13.76 13.49
N VAL A 55 2.97 -13.20 12.30
CA VAL A 55 2.06 -13.35 11.16
C VAL A 55 2.47 -14.56 10.33
N ASP A 56 1.55 -15.49 10.07
CA ASP A 56 1.76 -16.58 9.10
C ASP A 56 1.28 -16.13 7.70
N PRO A 57 2.18 -15.94 6.73
CA PRO A 57 1.79 -15.55 5.37
C PRO A 57 1.05 -16.65 4.60
N ASN A 58 1.02 -17.90 5.08
CA ASN A 58 0.30 -19.00 4.43
C ASN A 58 -1.14 -19.16 4.95
N GLU A 59 -1.53 -18.42 5.98
CA GLU A 59 -2.87 -18.48 6.53
C GLU A 59 -3.82 -17.62 5.68
N GLU A 60 -4.73 -18.27 4.95
CA GLU A 60 -5.74 -17.57 4.17
C GLU A 60 -6.78 -16.92 5.09
N MET A 61 -6.94 -15.60 4.99
CA MET A 61 -7.98 -14.89 5.74
C MET A 61 -9.36 -15.11 5.11
N THR A 62 -10.32 -15.57 5.92
CA THR A 62 -11.73 -15.52 5.54
C THR A 62 -12.18 -14.07 5.36
N TRP A 63 -13.16 -13.81 4.48
CA TRP A 63 -13.68 -12.47 4.20
C TRP A 63 -14.06 -11.67 5.46
N LYS A 64 -14.61 -12.33 6.49
CA LYS A 64 -14.95 -11.69 7.77
C LYS A 64 -13.70 -11.22 8.52
N THR A 65 -12.71 -12.09 8.61
CA THR A 65 -11.43 -11.81 9.28
C THR A 65 -10.71 -10.66 8.58
N TYR A 66 -10.67 -10.68 7.24
CA TYR A 66 -10.11 -9.59 6.45
C TYR A 66 -10.84 -8.26 6.69
N ALA A 67 -12.18 -8.26 6.65
CA ALA A 67 -12.96 -7.05 6.90
C ALA A 67 -12.70 -6.48 8.30
N TRP A 68 -12.69 -7.33 9.33
CA TRP A 68 -12.37 -6.92 10.70
C TRP A 68 -10.94 -6.41 10.84
N ALA A 69 -9.96 -7.05 10.20
CA ALA A 69 -8.57 -6.62 10.22
C ALA A 69 -8.42 -5.21 9.62
N VAL A 70 -9.06 -4.95 8.47
CA VAL A 70 -9.06 -3.63 7.83
C VAL A 70 -9.74 -2.58 8.73
N LEU A 71 -10.90 -2.89 9.31
CA LEU A 71 -11.62 -1.97 10.19
C LEU A 71 -10.82 -1.63 11.45
N TRP A 72 -10.27 -2.64 12.14
CA TRP A 72 -9.46 -2.42 13.34
C TRP A 72 -8.17 -1.68 13.04
N SER A 73 -7.47 -2.04 11.97
CA SER A 73 -6.27 -1.32 11.53
C SER A 73 -6.55 0.17 11.29
N GLY A 74 -7.65 0.46 10.60
CA GLY A 74 -8.09 1.84 10.36
C GLY A 74 -8.48 2.57 11.65
N ALA A 75 -9.27 1.94 12.51
CA ALA A 75 -9.72 2.51 13.77
C ALA A 75 -8.55 2.82 14.71
N ILE A 76 -7.61 1.89 14.88
CA ILE A 76 -6.41 2.09 15.71
C ILE A 76 -5.55 3.21 15.13
N SER A 77 -5.31 3.21 13.81
CA SER A 77 -4.54 4.27 13.14
C SER A 77 -5.18 5.65 13.32
N PHE A 78 -6.51 5.73 13.20
CA PHE A 78 -7.26 6.96 13.40
C PHE A 78 -7.16 7.46 14.84
N VAL A 79 -7.38 6.58 15.82
CA VAL A 79 -7.28 6.93 17.24
C VAL A 79 -5.87 7.39 17.58
N LEU A 80 -4.84 6.66 17.14
CA LEU A 80 -3.45 7.03 17.36
C LEU A 80 -3.13 8.40 16.76
N PHE A 81 -3.53 8.62 15.51
CA PHE A 81 -3.32 9.89 14.82
C PHE A 81 -4.05 11.05 15.51
N TYR A 82 -5.29 10.83 15.96
CA TYR A 82 -6.05 11.81 16.73
C TYR A 82 -5.35 12.15 18.05
N LEU A 83 -4.86 11.15 18.79
CA LEU A 83 -4.14 11.37 20.05
C LEU A 83 -2.84 12.15 19.80
N ILE A 84 -2.08 11.80 18.77
CA ILE A 84 -0.88 12.55 18.38
C ILE A 84 -1.23 14.01 18.09
N GLN A 85 -2.25 14.27 17.29
CA GLN A 85 -2.69 15.65 17.00
C GLN A 85 -3.17 16.39 18.26
N ARG A 86 -3.85 15.70 19.18
CA ARG A 86 -4.32 16.31 20.43
C ARG A 86 -3.17 16.69 21.35
N ILE A 87 -2.12 15.87 21.37
CA ILE A 87 -0.91 16.07 22.18
C ILE A 87 0.12 16.90 21.41
N GLN A 88 -0.12 17.24 20.13
CA GLN A 88 0.78 18.02 19.28
C GLN A 88 1.17 19.37 19.89
N HIS A 89 0.35 19.93 20.78
CA HIS A 89 0.68 21.14 21.53
C HIS A 89 1.81 20.96 22.56
N HIS A 90 2.11 19.72 22.94
CA HIS A 90 3.18 19.32 23.86
C HIS A 90 4.32 18.56 23.17
N LEU A 91 4.16 18.20 21.89
CA LEU A 91 5.27 17.76 21.06
C LEU A 91 6.04 19.00 20.59
N PRO A 92 7.37 18.92 20.45
CA PRO A 92 8.16 20.01 19.86
C PRO A 92 7.71 20.35 18.44
#